data_AF-A0A1Q7Z7T5-F1
#
_entry.id   AF-A0A1Q7Z7T5-F1
#
_cell.length_a   1.000
_cell.length_b   1.000
_cell.length_c   1.000
_cell.angle_alpha   90.00
_cell.angle_beta   90.00
_cell.angle_gamma   90.00
#
_symmetry.space_group_name_H-M   'P 1'
#
loop_
_entity.id
_entity.type
_entity.pdbx_description
1 polymer ?
#
loop_
_entity_poly.entity_id
_entity_poly.type
_entity_poly.pdbx_seq_one_letter_code
_entity_poly.pdbx_strand_id
1 'polypeptide(L)'
;MITASFRHIAGIGPLRERQLWFSGVRSWAELPQTGEVLSPRLDGKLREGVATSVRKLAEGDLDFFARALPQTEHWRLLPQVIDDAAFLDIEAAGEKVTVAGVLDRDGLASFREDLLGFRERSRGWRALVTFNGTAFDLPILRRVLPLWEPPAVHVDLCHVYRRLRQKGGLKEVEASAGFFRPPHLAVLSGADAVELWRAQVQGDPAALRRLVEYNLYDVFHLRPLAELGYNKLLQRSRMPASEMPVTDRGAMLYDVSRAVAAACHAARSEAMGGASEARKSRS
;
A
#
# COMPACT_ATOMS: atom_id res chain seq x y z
N MET A 1 -6.09 10.95 12.61
CA MET A 1 -5.15 11.92 12.03
C MET A 1 -3.79 11.84 12.72
N ILE A 2 -2.70 12.13 12.00
CA ILE A 2 -1.33 12.12 12.55
C ILE A 2 -1.13 13.11 13.70
N THR A 3 -1.96 14.16 13.78
CA THR A 3 -1.96 15.19 14.84
C THR A 3 -2.21 14.64 16.25
N ALA A 4 -2.74 13.43 16.38
CA ALA A 4 -2.92 12.74 17.65
C ALA A 4 -1.71 11.87 18.05
N SER A 5 -0.66 11.82 17.23
CA SER A 5 0.54 11.03 17.52
C SER A 5 1.74 11.89 17.89
N PHE A 6 2.58 11.35 18.77
CA PHE A 6 3.84 11.96 19.19
C PHE A 6 5.03 11.02 18.95
N ARG A 7 4.81 9.87 18.30
CA ARG A 7 5.82 8.79 18.15
C ARG A 7 7.01 9.17 17.29
N HIS A 8 6.84 10.14 16.40
CA HIS A 8 7.89 10.68 15.55
C HIS A 8 8.84 11.63 16.28
N ILE A 9 8.49 12.04 17.51
CA ILE A 9 9.33 12.91 18.34
C ILE A 9 10.32 12.05 19.13
N ALA A 10 11.61 12.36 18.98
CA ALA A 10 12.69 11.61 19.60
C ALA A 10 12.54 11.54 21.14
N GLY A 11 12.51 10.32 21.66
CA GLY A 11 12.33 10.04 23.10
C GLY A 11 10.89 9.78 23.54
N ILE A 12 9.90 9.89 22.65
CA ILE A 12 8.49 9.59 22.97
C ILE A 12 8.12 8.18 22.50
N GLY A 13 8.23 7.22 23.43
CA GLY A 13 7.82 5.82 23.27
C GLY A 13 6.28 5.63 23.28
N PRO A 14 5.76 4.41 22.99
CA PRO A 14 4.32 4.13 23.07
C PRO A 14 3.72 4.37 24.46
N LEU A 15 4.49 4.08 25.53
CA LEU A 15 4.05 4.32 26.90
C LEU A 15 3.89 5.81 27.20
N ARG A 16 4.86 6.63 26.78
CA ARG A 16 4.82 8.09 26.98
C ARG A 16 3.75 8.76 26.13
N GLU A 17 3.57 8.32 24.89
CA GLU A 17 2.48 8.79 24.04
C GLU A 17 1.12 8.52 24.71
N ARG A 18 0.91 7.30 25.24
CA ARG A 18 -0.32 7.00 25.99
C ARG A 18 -0.47 7.84 27.26
N GLN A 19 0.63 8.10 27.97
CA GLN A 19 0.61 8.97 29.15
C GLN A 19 0.14 10.39 28.80
N LEU A 20 0.62 10.96 27.70
CA LEU A 20 0.17 12.26 27.19
C LEU A 20 -1.34 12.25 26.92
N TRP A 21 -1.85 11.21 26.26
CA TRP A 21 -3.30 11.10 26.02
C TRP A 21 -4.11 11.00 27.31
N PHE A 22 -3.64 10.24 28.30
CA PHE A 22 -4.31 10.11 29.60
C PHE A 22 -4.25 11.40 30.43
N SER A 23 -3.23 12.23 30.24
CA SER A 23 -3.15 13.55 30.88
C SER A 23 -3.95 14.64 30.16
N GLY A 24 -4.74 14.28 29.14
CA GLY A 24 -5.57 15.22 28.39
C GLY A 24 -4.90 15.87 27.19
N VAL A 25 -3.65 15.51 26.85
CA VAL A 25 -2.96 15.99 25.63
C VAL A 25 -3.24 15.01 24.50
N ARG A 26 -4.45 15.05 23.93
CA ARG A 26 -4.91 14.07 22.93
C ARG A 26 -4.48 14.44 21.51
N SER A 27 -4.13 15.69 21.28
CA SER A 27 -3.64 16.18 19.99
C SER A 27 -2.56 17.24 20.19
N TRP A 28 -1.83 17.58 19.13
CA TRP A 28 -0.85 18.67 19.15
C TRP A 28 -1.45 20.00 19.61
N ALA A 29 -2.72 20.25 19.30
CA ALA A 29 -3.44 21.48 19.69
C ALA A 29 -3.80 21.51 21.19
N GLU A 30 -3.84 20.36 21.85
CA GLU A 30 -4.13 20.21 23.27
C GLU A 30 -2.87 20.27 24.14
N LEU A 31 -1.69 20.49 23.55
CA LEU A 31 -0.48 20.70 24.32
C LEU A 31 -0.55 22.05 25.07
N PRO A 32 -0.49 22.08 26.42
CA PRO A 32 -0.63 23.32 27.18
C PRO A 32 0.48 24.31 26.85
N GLN A 33 0.16 25.60 26.72
CA GLN A 33 1.15 26.65 26.41
C GLN A 33 2.15 26.88 27.55
N THR A 34 1.75 26.59 28.78
CA THR A 34 2.55 26.78 30.01
C THR A 34 2.55 25.52 30.85
N GLY A 35 3.58 25.35 31.69
CA GLY A 35 3.77 24.17 32.52
C GLY A 35 4.42 23.01 31.78
N GLU A 36 4.92 22.03 32.52
CA GLU A 36 5.57 20.84 31.95
C GLU A 36 4.59 19.66 32.00
N VAL A 37 4.48 18.91 30.90
CA VAL A 37 3.71 17.66 30.83
C VAL A 37 4.61 16.42 30.90
N LEU A 38 5.91 16.59 30.64
CA LEU A 38 6.96 15.59 30.78
C LEU A 38 8.15 16.20 31.56
N SER A 39 9.23 15.44 31.74
CA SER A 39 10.44 16.00 32.36
C SER A 39 11.00 17.16 31.53
N PRO A 40 11.65 18.18 32.15
CA PRO A 40 11.99 19.44 31.49
C PRO A 40 12.67 19.28 30.13
N ARG A 41 13.68 18.40 30.06
CA ARG A 41 14.43 18.12 28.83
C ARG A 41 13.56 17.49 27.74
N LEU A 42 12.66 16.58 28.10
CA LEU A 42 11.80 15.90 27.14
C LEU A 42 10.60 16.78 26.74
N ASP A 43 10.12 17.61 27.64
CA ASP A 43 9.07 18.60 27.40
C ASP A 43 9.52 19.63 26.34
N GLY A 44 10.76 20.13 26.45
CA GLY A 44 11.36 20.99 25.42
C GLY A 44 11.39 20.33 24.04
N LYS A 45 11.81 19.06 23.96
CA LYS A 45 11.79 18.28 22.71
C LYS A 45 10.38 18.05 22.17
N LEU A 46 9.42 17.78 23.06
CA LEU A 46 8.02 17.61 22.69
C LEU A 46 7.47 18.89 22.06
N ARG A 47 7.72 20.05 22.67
CA ARG A 47 7.24 21.34 22.18
C ARG A 47 7.86 21.72 20.83
N GLU A 48 9.18 21.61 20.71
CA GLU A 48 9.90 21.85 19.46
C GLU A 48 9.44 20.88 18.35
N GLY A 49 9.31 19.60 18.70
CA GLY A 49 8.83 18.54 17.82
C GLY A 49 7.42 18.84 17.31
N VAL A 50 6.49 19.22 18.20
CA VAL A 50 5.11 19.59 17.83
C VAL A 50 5.09 20.83 16.95
N ALA A 51 5.84 21.88 17.27
CA ALA A 51 5.91 23.09 16.45
C ALA A 51 6.43 22.79 15.03
N THR A 52 7.46 21.95 14.92
CA THR A 52 7.98 21.46 13.63
C THR A 52 6.93 20.64 12.89
N SER A 53 6.21 19.76 13.60
CA SER A 53 5.19 18.89 13.02
C SER A 53 4.01 19.65 12.45
N VAL A 54 3.54 20.69 13.14
CA VAL A 54 2.46 21.56 12.66
C VAL A 54 2.87 22.22 11.33
N ARG A 55 4.07 22.79 11.26
CA ARG A 55 4.60 23.38 10.02
C ARG A 55 4.71 22.35 8.91
N LYS A 56 5.32 21.19 9.19
CA LYS A 56 5.55 20.14 8.19
C LYS A 56 4.26 19.55 7.64
N LEU A 57 3.25 19.38 8.49
CA LEU A 57 1.93 18.96 8.06
C LEU A 57 1.25 20.02 7.19
N ALA A 58 1.35 21.30 7.55
CA ALA A 58 0.81 22.40 6.75
C ALA A 58 1.49 22.54 5.37
N GLU A 59 2.79 22.23 5.29
CA GLU A 59 3.56 22.14 4.04
C GLU A 59 3.22 20.89 3.21
N GLY A 60 2.48 19.92 3.75
CA GLY A 60 2.20 18.63 3.10
C GLY A 60 3.41 17.67 3.03
N ASP A 61 4.47 17.95 3.80
CA ASP A 61 5.72 17.17 3.86
C ASP A 61 5.51 15.91 4.72
N LEU A 62 4.87 14.89 4.11
CA LEU A 62 4.61 13.62 4.77
C LEU A 62 5.87 12.74 4.86
N ASP A 63 6.84 12.97 3.98
CA ASP A 63 8.13 12.28 4.00
C ASP A 63 8.92 12.58 5.29
N PHE A 64 8.78 13.80 5.84
CA PHE A 64 9.31 14.13 7.17
C PHE A 64 8.82 13.13 8.22
N PHE A 65 7.53 12.82 8.23
CA PHE A 65 6.96 11.89 9.20
C PHE A 65 7.36 10.45 8.91
N ALA A 66 7.42 10.03 7.64
CA ALA A 66 7.91 8.71 7.26
C ALA A 66 9.36 8.46 7.70
N ARG A 67 10.23 9.47 7.60
CA ARG A 67 11.62 9.37 8.09
C ARG A 67 11.71 9.33 9.62
N ALA A 68 10.79 9.99 10.31
CA ALA A 68 10.83 10.13 11.77
C ALA A 68 10.08 9.01 12.52
N LEU A 69 9.10 8.37 11.87
CA LEU A 69 8.37 7.23 12.42
C LEU A 69 9.13 5.92 12.16
N PRO A 70 9.05 4.94 13.08
CA PRO A 70 9.36 3.56 12.73
C PRO A 70 8.42 3.09 11.61
N GLN A 71 8.92 2.28 10.67
CA GLN A 71 8.13 1.69 9.57
C GLN A 71 6.82 1.04 10.07
N THR A 72 6.87 0.37 11.23
CA THR A 72 5.71 -0.30 11.85
C THR A 72 4.65 0.66 12.41
N GLU A 73 4.89 1.97 12.38
CA GLU A 73 3.96 3.04 12.80
C GLU A 73 3.46 3.87 11.60
N HIS A 74 3.88 3.57 10.36
CA HIS A 74 3.43 4.32 9.16
C HIS A 74 1.93 4.23 8.92
N TRP A 75 1.25 3.21 9.47
CA TRP A 75 -0.22 3.13 9.47
C TRP A 75 -0.89 4.40 10.01
N ARG A 76 -0.22 5.16 10.88
CA ARG A 76 -0.73 6.42 11.43
C ARG A 76 -0.88 7.53 10.39
N LEU A 77 -0.18 7.41 9.26
CA LEU A 77 -0.21 8.35 8.14
C LEU A 77 -1.35 8.04 7.15
N LEU A 78 -1.99 6.87 7.23
CA LEU A 78 -3.06 6.47 6.31
C LEU A 78 -4.15 7.55 6.15
N PRO A 79 -4.66 8.20 7.21
CA PRO A 79 -5.69 9.23 7.04
C PRO A 79 -5.22 10.47 6.27
N GLN A 80 -3.91 10.66 6.09
CA GLN A 80 -3.34 11.78 5.32
C GLN A 80 -3.07 11.40 3.85
N VAL A 81 -2.99 10.11 3.54
CA VAL A 81 -2.50 9.63 2.23
C VAL A 81 -3.41 8.67 1.51
N ILE A 82 -4.44 8.10 2.15
CA ILE A 82 -5.20 6.97 1.58
C ILE A 82 -5.75 7.25 0.18
N ASP A 83 -6.17 8.49 -0.08
CA ASP A 83 -6.75 8.89 -1.37
C ASP A 83 -5.68 9.16 -2.46
N ASP A 84 -4.46 9.48 -2.04
CA ASP A 84 -3.29 9.70 -2.92
C ASP A 84 -2.31 8.50 -2.91
N ALA A 85 -2.70 7.41 -2.26
CA ALA A 85 -1.88 6.22 -2.12
C ALA A 85 -2.02 5.32 -3.34
N ALA A 86 -0.91 4.69 -3.71
CA ALA A 86 -0.92 3.54 -4.59
C ALA A 86 -0.97 2.26 -3.78
N PHE A 87 -1.90 1.38 -4.12
CA PHE A 87 -2.00 0.02 -3.65
C PHE A 87 -1.36 -0.88 -4.71
N LEU A 88 -0.38 -1.67 -4.31
CA LEU A 88 0.49 -2.41 -5.23
C LEU A 88 0.67 -3.85 -4.77
N ASP A 89 0.58 -4.75 -5.75
CA ASP A 89 0.95 -6.15 -5.65
C ASP A 89 1.59 -6.60 -6.98
N ILE A 90 2.64 -7.41 -6.91
CA ILE A 90 3.29 -7.99 -8.08
C ILE A 90 3.22 -9.52 -8.09
N GLU A 91 3.08 -10.06 -9.28
CA GLU A 91 3.39 -11.45 -9.60
C GLU A 91 4.80 -11.53 -10.19
N ALA A 92 5.54 -12.56 -9.80
CA ALA A 92 6.91 -12.73 -10.25
C ALA A 92 7.24 -14.19 -10.62
N ALA A 93 8.08 -14.35 -11.63
CA ALA A 93 8.67 -15.63 -12.03
C ALA A 93 10.19 -15.52 -11.97
N GLY A 94 10.76 -16.00 -10.85
CA GLY A 94 12.17 -15.76 -10.53
C GLY A 94 12.42 -14.28 -10.25
N GLU A 95 13.34 -13.66 -11.00
CA GLU A 95 13.67 -12.24 -10.84
C GLU A 95 12.88 -11.30 -11.77
N LYS A 96 11.90 -11.83 -12.51
CA LYS A 96 11.08 -11.05 -13.45
C LYS A 96 9.71 -10.77 -12.87
N VAL A 97 9.25 -9.53 -13.00
CA VAL A 97 7.84 -9.16 -12.80
C VAL A 97 7.04 -9.67 -13.99
N THR A 98 6.02 -10.48 -13.74
CA THR A 98 5.11 -11.00 -14.77
C THR A 98 3.87 -10.13 -14.90
N VAL A 99 3.35 -9.66 -13.77
CA VAL A 99 2.25 -8.70 -13.66
C VAL A 99 2.50 -7.78 -12.47
N ALA A 100 2.29 -6.48 -12.62
CA ALA A 100 2.21 -5.54 -11.53
C ALA A 100 0.85 -4.86 -11.56
N GLY A 101 0.04 -5.10 -10.52
CA GLY A 101 -1.27 -4.50 -10.38
C GLY A 101 -1.19 -3.25 -9.51
N VAL A 102 -1.95 -2.23 -9.88
CA VAL A 102 -2.00 -0.94 -9.19
C VAL A 102 -3.44 -0.49 -9.05
N LEU A 103 -3.81 -0.02 -7.86
CA LEU A 103 -4.94 0.87 -7.64
C LEU A 103 -4.37 2.19 -7.10
N ASP A 104 -4.63 3.29 -7.79
CA ASP A 104 -4.29 4.64 -7.33
C ASP A 104 -5.40 5.62 -7.72
N ARG A 105 -5.12 6.93 -7.70
CA ARG A 105 -6.06 7.98 -8.09
C ARG A 105 -6.65 7.85 -9.49
N ASP A 106 -5.95 7.17 -10.41
CA ASP A 106 -6.38 6.97 -11.79
C ASP A 106 -7.13 5.63 -11.96
N GLY A 107 -7.39 4.91 -10.87
CA GLY A 107 -8.14 3.66 -10.82
C GLY A 107 -7.28 2.40 -10.89
N LEU A 108 -7.88 1.27 -11.27
CA LEU A 108 -7.17 0.00 -11.41
C LEU A 108 -6.41 -0.09 -12.74
N ALA A 109 -5.18 -0.60 -12.69
CA ALA A 109 -4.42 -0.98 -13.87
C ALA A 109 -3.50 -2.16 -13.60
N SER A 110 -3.14 -2.83 -14.70
CA SER A 110 -2.19 -3.92 -14.71
C SER A 110 -1.08 -3.60 -15.71
N PHE A 111 0.16 -3.72 -15.25
CA PHE A 111 1.36 -3.51 -16.04
C PHE A 111 2.09 -4.83 -16.22
N ARG A 112 2.72 -5.01 -17.37
CA ARG A 112 3.45 -6.23 -17.74
C ARG A 112 4.75 -5.84 -18.44
N GLU A 113 5.66 -6.80 -18.52
CA GLU A 113 6.88 -6.71 -19.33
C GLU A 113 7.84 -5.60 -18.90
N ASP A 114 8.04 -4.55 -19.70
CA ASP A 114 9.09 -3.54 -19.50
C ASP A 114 8.82 -2.52 -18.38
N LEU A 115 7.61 -2.56 -17.80
CA LEU A 115 7.16 -1.70 -16.70
C LEU A 115 7.32 -0.19 -16.97
N LEU A 116 7.43 0.26 -18.24
CA LEU A 116 7.56 1.69 -18.57
C LEU A 116 6.32 2.47 -18.12
N GLY A 117 5.14 1.95 -18.42
CA GLY A 117 3.86 2.54 -17.97
C GLY A 117 3.72 2.56 -16.45
N PHE A 118 4.21 1.52 -15.76
CA PHE A 118 4.25 1.48 -14.30
C PHE A 118 5.14 2.59 -13.74
N ARG A 119 6.35 2.73 -14.30
CA ARG A 119 7.31 3.75 -13.88
C ARG A 119 6.73 5.16 -14.06
N GLU A 120 6.09 5.44 -15.19
CA GLU A 120 5.43 6.73 -15.43
C GLU A 120 4.33 6.98 -14.39
N ARG A 121 3.42 6.02 -14.23
CA ARG A 121 2.30 6.14 -13.29
C ARG A 121 2.77 6.33 -11.85
N SER A 122 3.86 5.68 -11.46
CA SER A 122 4.40 5.75 -10.10
C SER A 122 4.94 7.12 -9.68
N ARG A 123 5.22 8.03 -10.63
CA ARG A 123 5.72 9.38 -10.31
C ARG A 123 4.73 10.23 -9.53
N GLY A 124 3.44 9.96 -9.68
CA GLY A 124 2.38 10.71 -8.99
C GLY A 124 2.07 10.21 -7.58
N TRP A 125 2.68 9.12 -7.13
CA TRP A 125 2.32 8.48 -5.87
C TRP A 125 2.89 9.22 -4.67
N ARG A 126 2.03 9.54 -3.70
CA ARG A 126 2.45 10.18 -2.44
C ARG A 126 2.69 9.16 -1.33
N ALA A 127 2.10 7.98 -1.46
CA ALA A 127 2.29 6.87 -0.55
C ALA A 127 2.14 5.55 -1.29
N LEU A 128 2.70 4.51 -0.69
CA LEU A 128 2.59 3.14 -1.17
C LEU A 128 1.97 2.26 -0.08
N VAL A 129 1.04 1.40 -0.47
CA VAL A 129 0.44 0.37 0.38
C VAL A 129 0.62 -0.97 -0.30
N THR A 130 1.21 -1.93 0.41
CA THR A 130 1.43 -3.30 -0.10
C THR A 130 1.07 -4.33 0.96
N PHE A 131 0.96 -5.60 0.57
CA PHE A 131 0.94 -6.71 1.52
C PHE A 131 2.24 -7.50 1.43
N ASN A 132 3.08 -7.44 2.47
CA ASN A 132 4.39 -8.09 2.51
C ASN A 132 5.41 -7.58 1.46
N GLY A 133 5.15 -6.42 0.86
CA GLY A 133 6.02 -5.90 -0.19
C GLY A 133 7.37 -5.37 0.27
N THR A 134 7.57 -5.14 1.57
CA THR A 134 8.91 -4.89 2.10
C THR A 134 9.83 -6.08 1.85
N ALA A 135 9.30 -7.30 1.98
CA ALA A 135 10.06 -8.53 1.87
C ALA A 135 10.06 -9.14 0.46
N PHE A 136 9.11 -8.76 -0.39
CA PHE A 136 8.89 -9.40 -1.70
C PHE A 136 8.86 -8.39 -2.86
N ASP A 137 7.82 -7.55 -2.94
CA ASP A 137 7.58 -6.66 -4.09
C ASP A 137 8.73 -5.66 -4.32
N LEU A 138 9.10 -4.90 -3.29
CA LEU A 138 10.09 -3.82 -3.40
C LEU A 138 11.50 -4.34 -3.77
N PRO A 139 12.02 -5.44 -3.17
CA PRO A 139 13.27 -6.04 -3.63
C PRO A 139 13.29 -6.41 -5.12
N ILE A 140 12.20 -6.97 -5.65
CA ILE A 140 12.12 -7.37 -7.06
C ILE A 140 12.03 -6.13 -7.95
N LEU A 141 11.16 -5.16 -7.59
CA LEU A 141 11.00 -3.92 -8.34
C LEU A 141 12.30 -3.10 -8.40
N ARG A 142 13.08 -3.02 -7.32
CA ARG A 142 14.38 -2.33 -7.34
C ARG A 142 15.38 -3.00 -8.29
N ARG A 143 15.32 -4.33 -8.44
CA ARG A 143 16.21 -5.06 -9.34
C ARG A 143 15.81 -4.86 -10.80
N VAL A 144 14.50 -4.85 -11.09
CA VAL A 144 13.96 -4.66 -12.46
C VAL A 144 13.94 -3.19 -12.88
N LEU A 145 13.80 -2.26 -11.93
CA LEU A 145 13.76 -0.81 -12.13
C LEU A 145 14.79 -0.11 -11.21
N PRO A 146 16.10 -0.17 -11.51
CA PRO A 146 17.16 0.34 -10.62
C PRO A 146 17.11 1.84 -10.31
N LEU A 147 16.40 2.63 -11.14
CA LEU A 147 16.24 4.08 -10.96
C LEU A 147 14.88 4.46 -10.35
N TRP A 148 14.06 3.47 -10.00
CA TRP A 148 12.77 3.70 -9.38
C TRP A 148 12.91 3.63 -7.86
N GLU A 149 12.36 4.63 -7.18
CA GLU A 149 12.27 4.66 -5.73
C GLU A 149 10.81 4.74 -5.32
N PRO A 150 10.37 3.93 -4.34
CA PRO A 150 9.02 4.04 -3.80
C PRO A 150 8.86 5.34 -2.99
N PRO A 151 7.63 5.84 -2.82
CA PRO A 151 7.32 6.92 -1.89
C PRO A 151 7.87 6.62 -0.49
N ALA A 152 8.35 7.65 0.23
CA ALA A 152 8.87 7.49 1.58
C ALA A 152 7.78 6.97 2.54
N VAL A 153 6.53 7.41 2.35
CA VAL A 153 5.37 6.86 3.06
C VAL A 153 5.02 5.50 2.46
N HIS A 154 5.51 4.44 3.09
CA HIS A 154 5.15 3.06 2.75
C HIS A 154 4.46 2.36 3.93
N VAL A 155 3.25 1.84 3.71
CA VAL A 155 2.49 1.05 4.69
C VAL A 155 2.41 -0.40 4.20
N ASP A 156 3.15 -1.27 4.88
CA ASP A 156 3.09 -2.71 4.63
C ASP A 156 2.06 -3.37 5.55
N LEU A 157 0.97 -3.85 4.95
CA LEU A 157 -0.16 -4.44 5.67
C LEU A 157 0.22 -5.73 6.41
N CYS A 158 1.22 -6.49 5.94
CA CYS A 158 1.71 -7.66 6.65
C CYS A 158 2.19 -7.29 8.06
N HIS A 159 2.81 -6.11 8.23
CA HIS A 159 3.22 -5.62 9.54
C HIS A 159 2.06 -5.06 10.37
N VAL A 160 1.11 -4.37 9.72
CA VAL A 160 -0.14 -3.89 10.36
C VAL A 160 -0.91 -5.05 11.00
N TYR A 161 -1.19 -6.09 10.22
CA TYR A 161 -1.98 -7.23 10.67
C TYR A 161 -1.25 -8.11 11.68
N ARG A 162 0.08 -8.25 11.56
CA ARG A 162 0.90 -8.90 12.59
C ARG A 162 0.81 -8.19 13.94
N ARG A 163 0.74 -6.85 13.98
CA ARG A 163 0.52 -6.08 15.23
C ARG A 163 -0.89 -6.29 15.80
N LEU A 164 -1.86 -6.58 14.94
CA LEU A 164 -3.22 -6.98 15.31
C LEU A 164 -3.31 -8.46 15.72
N ARG A 165 -2.18 -9.18 15.77
CA ARG A 165 -2.10 -10.63 16.06
C ARG A 165 -2.82 -11.50 15.04
N GLN A 166 -3.02 -10.98 13.83
CA GLN A 166 -3.50 -11.74 12.68
C GLN A 166 -2.28 -12.14 11.87
N LYS A 167 -1.96 -13.44 11.87
CA LYS A 167 -0.85 -14.02 11.13
C LYS A 167 -1.40 -14.63 9.84
N GLY A 168 -0.58 -14.64 8.80
CA GLY A 168 -0.92 -15.27 7.54
C GLY A 168 -0.58 -14.43 6.31
N GLY A 169 -0.85 -15.00 5.15
CA GLY A 169 -0.85 -14.32 3.87
C GLY A 169 -2.09 -13.44 3.66
N LEU A 170 -2.12 -12.73 2.53
CA LEU A 170 -3.21 -11.81 2.19
C LEU A 170 -4.58 -12.50 2.24
N LYS A 171 -4.69 -13.70 1.66
CA LYS A 171 -5.95 -14.46 1.63
C LYS A 171 -6.52 -14.82 3.00
N GLU A 172 -5.65 -15.12 3.96
CA GLU A 172 -6.07 -15.42 5.33
C GLU A 172 -6.60 -14.16 6.03
N VAL A 173 -5.94 -13.02 5.78
CA VAL A 173 -6.39 -11.71 6.29
C VAL A 173 -7.71 -11.30 5.64
N GLU A 174 -7.85 -11.47 4.32
CA GLU A 174 -9.10 -11.23 3.57
C GLU A 174 -10.27 -12.03 4.16
N ALA A 175 -10.09 -13.33 4.35
CA ALA A 175 -11.11 -14.20 4.93
C ALA A 175 -11.53 -13.70 6.34
N SER A 176 -10.55 -13.31 7.17
CA SER A 176 -10.82 -12.75 8.51
C SER A 176 -11.55 -11.40 8.48
N ALA A 177 -11.49 -10.68 7.36
CA ALA A 177 -12.20 -9.44 7.10
C ALA A 177 -13.55 -9.65 6.41
N GLY A 178 -13.93 -10.89 6.10
CA GLY A 178 -15.14 -11.21 5.33
C GLY A 178 -15.02 -10.87 3.84
N PHE A 179 -13.79 -10.77 3.31
CA PHE A 179 -13.53 -10.46 1.92
C PHE A 179 -13.40 -11.75 1.13
N PHE A 180 -14.44 -12.07 0.36
CA PHE A 180 -14.47 -13.27 -0.47
C PHE A 180 -14.09 -12.96 -1.91
N ARG A 181 -13.45 -13.94 -2.54
CA ARG A 181 -13.12 -13.97 -3.96
C ARG A 181 -14.12 -14.84 -4.72
N PRO A 182 -14.34 -14.61 -6.02
CA PRO A 182 -15.09 -15.53 -6.87
C PRO A 182 -14.54 -16.96 -6.81
N PRO A 183 -15.39 -18.00 -6.99
CA PRO A 183 -14.96 -19.39 -6.85
C PRO A 183 -13.74 -19.78 -7.69
N HIS A 184 -13.64 -19.25 -8.92
CA HIS A 184 -12.52 -19.55 -9.82
C HIS A 184 -11.18 -18.93 -9.39
N LEU A 185 -11.19 -17.92 -8.52
CA LEU A 185 -9.98 -17.30 -7.96
C LEU A 185 -9.69 -17.77 -6.53
N ALA A 186 -10.73 -18.15 -5.79
CA ALA A 186 -10.60 -18.60 -4.41
C ALA A 186 -9.69 -19.83 -4.27
N VAL A 187 -9.67 -20.69 -5.29
CA VAL A 187 -8.85 -21.91 -5.34
C VAL A 187 -7.38 -21.68 -5.70
N LEU A 188 -7.05 -20.50 -6.24
CA LEU A 188 -5.69 -20.21 -6.71
C LEU A 188 -4.74 -19.98 -5.54
N SER A 189 -3.44 -19.95 -5.81
CA SER A 189 -2.36 -19.60 -4.90
C SER A 189 -1.26 -18.88 -5.67
N GLY A 190 -0.25 -18.35 -4.98
CA GLY A 190 0.92 -17.75 -5.66
C GLY A 190 1.67 -18.75 -6.54
N ALA A 191 1.64 -20.05 -6.21
CA ALA A 191 2.22 -21.09 -7.07
C ALA A 191 1.42 -21.25 -8.38
N ASP A 192 0.08 -21.17 -8.30
CA ASP A 192 -0.78 -21.24 -9.48
C ASP A 192 -0.59 -20.01 -10.39
N ALA A 193 -0.26 -18.84 -9.83
CA ALA A 193 0.08 -17.65 -10.61
C ALA A 193 1.29 -17.88 -11.52
N VAL A 194 2.31 -18.62 -11.05
CA VAL A 194 3.48 -19.00 -11.87
C VAL A 194 3.09 -19.95 -13.00
N GLU A 195 2.21 -20.92 -12.74
CA GLU A 195 1.72 -21.83 -13.80
C GLU A 195 0.84 -21.10 -14.83
N LEU A 196 -0.02 -20.17 -14.39
CA LEU A 196 -0.80 -19.32 -15.28
C LEU A 196 0.11 -18.46 -16.17
N TRP A 197 1.20 -17.92 -15.62
CA TRP A 197 2.19 -17.20 -16.42
C TRP A 197 2.85 -18.11 -17.48
N ARG A 198 3.26 -19.34 -17.12
CA ARG A 198 3.83 -20.29 -18.07
C ARG A 198 2.86 -20.65 -19.19
N ALA A 199 1.60 -20.92 -18.85
CA ALA A 199 0.55 -21.20 -19.84
C ALA A 199 0.30 -19.99 -20.76
N GLN A 200 0.33 -18.77 -20.21
CA GLN A 200 0.21 -17.54 -20.99
C GLN A 200 1.37 -17.36 -21.98
N VAL A 201 2.60 -17.65 -21.57
CA VAL A 201 3.78 -17.60 -22.44
C VAL A 201 3.68 -18.63 -23.57
N GLN A 202 3.02 -19.78 -23.31
CA GLN A 202 2.71 -20.79 -24.32
C GLN A 202 1.53 -20.41 -25.23
N GLY A 203 0.93 -19.24 -25.02
CA GLY A 203 -0.13 -18.70 -25.89
C GLY A 203 -1.55 -18.96 -25.41
N ASP A 204 -1.79 -19.35 -24.14
CA ASP A 204 -3.14 -19.45 -23.58
C ASP A 204 -3.66 -18.05 -23.14
N PRO A 205 -4.59 -17.43 -23.89
CA PRO A 205 -5.14 -16.12 -23.52
C PRO A 205 -6.04 -16.18 -22.27
N ALA A 206 -6.62 -17.34 -21.94
CA ALA A 206 -7.43 -17.51 -20.75
C ALA A 206 -6.56 -17.55 -19.48
N ALA A 207 -5.31 -18.01 -19.60
CA ALA A 207 -4.35 -17.98 -18.51
C ALA A 207 -3.94 -16.53 -18.17
N LEU A 208 -3.68 -15.69 -19.18
CA LEU A 208 -3.40 -14.26 -18.96
C LEU A 208 -4.54 -13.58 -18.21
N ARG A 209 -5.78 -13.79 -18.67
CA ARG A 209 -6.97 -13.19 -18.06
C ARG A 209 -7.07 -13.55 -16.59
N ARG A 210 -6.91 -14.84 -16.26
CA ARG A 210 -6.96 -15.34 -14.88
C ARG A 210 -5.82 -14.80 -14.03
N LEU A 211 -4.60 -14.71 -14.56
CA LEU A 211 -3.44 -14.15 -13.87
C LEU A 211 -3.64 -12.67 -13.51
N VAL A 212 -4.09 -11.87 -14.48
CA VAL A 212 -4.37 -10.44 -14.25
C VAL A 212 -5.53 -10.26 -13.28
N GLU A 213 -6.61 -11.02 -13.45
CA GLU A 213 -7.75 -10.96 -12.52
C GLU A 213 -7.32 -11.33 -11.10
N TYR A 214 -6.52 -12.39 -10.94
CA TYR A 214 -5.99 -12.82 -9.65
C TYR A 214 -5.20 -11.69 -8.95
N ASN A 215 -4.21 -11.11 -9.63
CA ASN A 215 -3.39 -10.03 -9.09
C ASN A 215 -4.20 -8.74 -8.82
N LEU A 216 -5.16 -8.39 -9.68
CA LEU A 216 -6.01 -7.21 -9.41
C LEU A 216 -6.91 -7.42 -8.19
N TYR A 217 -7.34 -8.65 -7.89
CA TYR A 217 -8.03 -8.98 -6.65
C TYR A 217 -7.14 -8.77 -5.41
N ASP A 218 -5.85 -9.09 -5.50
CA ASP A 218 -4.89 -8.83 -4.41
C ASP A 218 -4.80 -7.31 -4.16
N VAL A 219 -4.70 -6.53 -5.24
CA VAL A 219 -4.55 -5.07 -5.20
C VAL A 219 -5.76 -4.33 -4.63
N PHE A 220 -6.96 -4.53 -5.19
CA PHE A 220 -8.09 -3.68 -4.81
C PHE A 220 -8.56 -3.96 -3.37
N HIS A 221 -8.29 -5.16 -2.84
CA HIS A 221 -8.54 -5.47 -1.44
C HIS A 221 -7.60 -4.74 -0.47
N LEU A 222 -6.42 -4.28 -0.91
CA LEU A 222 -5.47 -3.60 -0.02
C LEU A 222 -6.06 -2.31 0.56
N ARG A 223 -6.89 -1.56 -0.18
CA ARG A 223 -7.51 -0.32 0.32
C ARG A 223 -8.44 -0.55 1.52
N PRO A 224 -9.51 -1.36 1.40
CA PRO A 224 -10.38 -1.63 2.54
C PRO A 224 -9.66 -2.38 3.67
N LEU A 225 -8.63 -3.19 3.37
CA LEU A 225 -7.79 -3.79 4.41
C LEU A 225 -6.93 -2.74 5.14
N ALA A 226 -6.37 -1.75 4.45
CA ALA A 226 -5.63 -0.66 5.08
C ALA A 226 -6.52 0.16 6.02
N GLU A 227 -7.73 0.50 5.57
CA GLU A 227 -8.74 1.23 6.34
C GLU A 227 -9.18 0.43 7.59
N LEU A 228 -9.50 -0.86 7.44
CA LEU A 228 -9.83 -1.75 8.56
C LEU A 228 -8.64 -1.93 9.52
N GLY A 229 -7.43 -2.10 8.99
CA GLY A 229 -6.20 -2.24 9.75
C GLY A 229 -5.91 -1.00 10.59
N TYR A 230 -6.10 0.19 10.00
CA TYR A 230 -6.03 1.48 10.70
C TYR A 230 -7.03 1.53 11.85
N ASN A 231 -8.32 1.27 11.59
CA ASN A 231 -9.38 1.35 12.60
C ASN A 231 -9.13 0.38 13.77
N LYS A 232 -8.70 -0.85 13.48
CA LYS A 232 -8.36 -1.83 14.52
C LYS A 232 -7.14 -1.40 15.34
N LEU A 233 -6.10 -0.83 14.72
CA LEU A 233 -4.91 -0.34 15.44
C LEU A 233 -5.21 0.92 16.26
N LEU A 234 -6.07 1.80 15.75
CA LEU A 234 -6.59 2.97 16.44
C LEU A 234 -7.27 2.55 17.75
N GLN A 235 -8.23 1.61 17.69
CA GLN A 235 -8.90 1.05 18.85
C GLN A 235 -7.93 0.36 19.81
N ARG A 236 -7.04 -0.49 19.29
CA ARG A 236 -6.05 -1.25 20.10
C ARG A 236 -5.07 -0.34 20.84
N SER A 237 -4.62 0.73 20.19
CA SER A 237 -3.69 1.70 20.79
C SER A 237 -4.39 2.71 21.69
N ARG A 238 -5.71 2.85 21.57
CA ARG A 238 -6.52 3.93 22.16
C ARG A 238 -6.03 5.31 21.71
N MET A 239 -5.50 5.38 20.49
CA MET A 239 -5.10 6.66 19.91
C MET A 239 -6.36 7.52 19.71
N PRO A 240 -6.37 8.78 20.18
CA PRO A 240 -7.56 9.64 20.17
C PRO A 240 -7.74 10.31 18.80
N ALA A 241 -8.03 9.51 17.79
CA ALA A 241 -8.36 9.96 16.44
C ALA A 241 -9.65 9.28 15.96
N SER A 242 -10.23 9.80 14.88
CA SER A 242 -11.41 9.23 14.25
C SER A 242 -11.06 8.03 13.37
N GLU A 243 -11.97 7.07 13.32
CA GLU A 243 -11.93 5.97 12.36
C GLU A 243 -12.06 6.49 10.92
N MET A 244 -11.46 5.75 9.99
CA MET A 244 -11.62 5.95 8.56
C MET A 244 -12.88 5.22 8.08
N PRO A 245 -13.61 5.77 7.10
CA PRO A 245 -14.60 4.98 6.38
C PRO A 245 -13.91 3.79 5.72
N VAL A 246 -14.60 2.65 5.66
CA VAL A 246 -14.11 1.46 4.96
C VAL A 246 -14.79 1.43 3.60
N THR A 247 -13.98 1.41 2.55
CA THR A 247 -14.39 1.39 1.16
C THR A 247 -15.24 0.16 0.87
N ASP A 248 -16.39 0.36 0.21
CA ASP A 248 -17.21 -0.75 -0.26
C ASP A 248 -16.53 -1.45 -1.44
N ARG A 249 -16.23 -2.74 -1.25
CA ARG A 249 -15.64 -3.59 -2.30
C ARG A 249 -16.54 -3.71 -3.52
N GLY A 250 -17.86 -3.74 -3.32
CA GLY A 250 -18.84 -3.89 -4.39
C GLY A 250 -18.70 -2.78 -5.43
N ALA A 251 -18.34 -1.58 -5.00
CA ALA A 251 -18.12 -0.44 -5.89
C ALA A 251 -16.95 -0.63 -6.87
N MET A 252 -15.96 -1.48 -6.55
CA MET A 252 -14.75 -1.67 -7.37
C MET A 252 -14.83 -2.88 -8.32
N LEU A 253 -15.81 -3.77 -8.18
CA LEU A 253 -15.88 -5.02 -8.98
C LEU A 253 -16.02 -4.74 -10.49
N TYR A 254 -16.74 -3.67 -10.84
CA TYR A 254 -16.85 -3.23 -12.23
C TYR A 254 -15.51 -2.72 -12.78
N ASP A 255 -14.76 -1.97 -11.97
CA ASP A 255 -13.44 -1.46 -12.35
C ASP A 255 -12.42 -2.57 -12.52
N VAL A 256 -12.46 -3.61 -11.67
CA VAL A 256 -11.65 -4.84 -11.86
C VAL A 256 -11.95 -5.45 -13.22
N SER A 257 -13.24 -5.64 -13.55
CA SER A 257 -13.65 -6.24 -14.83
C SER A 257 -13.15 -5.43 -16.03
N ARG A 258 -13.21 -4.09 -15.95
CA ARG A 258 -12.68 -3.19 -16.98
C ARG A 258 -11.17 -3.25 -17.10
N ALA A 259 -10.45 -3.25 -15.98
CA ALA A 259 -8.99 -3.31 -15.95
C ALA A 259 -8.47 -4.64 -16.52
N VAL A 260 -9.12 -5.77 -16.19
CA VAL A 260 -8.83 -7.08 -16.79
C VAL A 260 -9.01 -7.04 -18.31
N ALA A 261 -10.13 -6.48 -18.79
CA ALA A 261 -10.39 -6.38 -20.22
C ALA A 261 -9.34 -5.50 -20.94
N ALA A 262 -8.97 -4.37 -20.34
CA ALA A 262 -7.95 -3.46 -20.88
C ALA A 262 -6.58 -4.14 -20.99
N ALA A 263 -6.16 -4.87 -19.94
CA ALA A 263 -4.90 -5.60 -19.94
C ALA A 263 -4.86 -6.70 -21.02
N CYS A 264 -5.95 -7.46 -21.18
CA CYS A 264 -6.05 -8.47 -22.24
C CYS A 264 -6.04 -7.85 -23.65
N HIS A 265 -6.61 -6.66 -23.84
CA HIS A 265 -6.59 -5.94 -25.11
C HIS A 265 -5.19 -5.43 -25.46
N ALA A 266 -4.48 -4.83 -24.50
CA ALA A 266 -3.11 -4.36 -24.67
C ALA A 266 -2.18 -5.50 -25.12
N ALA A 267 -2.25 -6.65 -24.43
CA ALA A 267 -1.44 -7.83 -24.76
C ALA A 267 -1.67 -8.36 -26.18
N ARG A 268 -2.92 -8.31 -26.68
CA ARG A 268 -3.24 -8.70 -28.07
C ARG A 268 -2.65 -7.73 -29.08
N SER A 269 -2.67 -6.44 -28.77
CA SER A 269 -2.15 -5.38 -29.64
C SER A 269 -0.63 -5.48 -29.79
N GLU A 270 0.07 -5.75 -28.69
CA GLU A 270 1.52 -6.00 -28.66
C GLU A 270 1.90 -7.24 -29.49
N ALA A 271 1.16 -8.35 -29.33
CA ALA A 271 1.40 -9.58 -30.10
C ALA A 271 1.22 -9.37 -31.62
N MET A 272 0.23 -8.57 -32.04
CA MET A 272 0.01 -8.25 -33.45
C MET A 272 1.08 -7.29 -34.01
N GLY A 273 1.52 -6.31 -33.22
CA GLY A 273 2.59 -5.37 -33.60
C GLY A 273 3.94 -6.07 -33.80
N GLY A 274 4.34 -6.91 -32.85
CA GLY A 274 5.58 -7.69 -32.93
C GLY A 274 5.60 -8.69 -34.09
N ALA A 275 4.46 -9.31 -34.42
CA ALA A 275 4.35 -10.20 -35.59
C ALA A 275 4.51 -9.45 -36.93
N SER A 276 4.06 -8.19 -36.99
CA SER A 276 4.22 -7.33 -38.18
C SER A 276 5.68 -6.86 -38.35
N GLU A 277 6.37 -6.50 -37.27
CA GLU A 277 7.80 -6.13 -37.31
C GLU A 277 8.71 -7.31 -37.64
N ALA A 278 8.43 -8.50 -37.08
CA ALA A 278 9.16 -9.73 -37.40
C ALA A 278 8.98 -10.19 -38.85
N ARG A 279 7.88 -9.81 -39.52
CA ARG A 279 7.68 -10.04 -40.96
C ARG A 279 8.42 -9.05 -41.83
N LYS A 280 8.54 -7.78 -41.40
CA LYS A 280 9.31 -6.74 -42.12
C LYS A 280 10.82 -6.89 -41.99
N SER A 281 11.33 -7.50 -40.93
CA SER A 281 12.77 -7.76 -40.76
C SER A 281 13.27 -9.03 -41.48
N ARG A 282 12.35 -9.84 -42.02
CA ARG A 282 12.65 -11.04 -42.83
C ARG A 282 12.40 -10.86 -44.33
N SER A 283 12.01 -9.65 -44.75
CA SER A 283 11.86 -9.24 -46.16
C SER A 283 12.96 -8.27 -46.54
#